data_AF-A0A7S0B7M1-F1
#
_entry.id   AF-A0A7S0B7M1-F1
#
_cell.length_a   1.000
_cell.length_b   1.000
_cell.length_c   1.000
_cell.angle_alpha   90.00
_cell.angle_beta   90.00
_cell.angle_gamma   90.00
#
_symmetry.space_group_name_H-M   'P 1'
#
loop_
_entity.id
_entity.type
_entity.pdbx_description
1 polymer ?
#
loop_
_entity_poly.entity_id
_entity_poly.type
_entity_poly.pdbx_seq_one_letter_code
_entity_poly.pdbx_strand_id
1 'polypeptide(L)'
;FQQRLLTQMALSKDELLDRLADWHISHETIQHALSPTCELHSDNIKGTALERFIGNGQAKNLFFKVPSGGGPLKNRLFLVCALVETAVDNKVLSARLGIKPSAPLRFAADDIFTDVLQIPKGSVNPFVMAQPSCDEVMLLLDKQFLDCERLLFHPMQSDFTTALAPDQLTVFLERVAPSRYLYVDLTSSDAIALPDAEVPKVAARDAEKQMATKPAQADGNAKHALQISKAGMDVEPDSSSWYQPPYQPCLGWVL
;
A
#
# COMPACT_ATOMS: atom_id res chain seq x y z
N PHE A 1 30.19 -1.24 -10.95
CA PHE A 1 29.17 -1.68 -11.92
C PHE A 1 28.89 -3.19 -11.88
N GLN A 2 29.21 -3.90 -10.79
CA GLN A 2 28.84 -5.32 -10.58
C GLN A 2 28.40 -5.55 -9.14
N GLN A 3 27.28 -4.93 -8.73
CA GLN A 3 26.62 -5.32 -7.48
C GLN A 3 25.11 -5.00 -7.49
N ARG A 4 24.46 -5.09 -8.66
CA ARG A 4 23.05 -4.72 -8.81
C ARG A 4 22.24 -5.81 -9.51
N LEU A 5 22.45 -7.05 -9.08
CA LEU A 5 21.66 -8.23 -9.47
C LEU A 5 21.80 -9.34 -8.42
N LEU A 6 21.79 -8.96 -7.13
CA LEU A 6 21.18 -9.86 -6.15
C LEU A 6 19.69 -9.56 -6.28
N THR A 7 18.93 -10.52 -6.81
CA THR A 7 17.51 -10.61 -6.53
C THR A 7 17.40 -10.74 -5.02
N GLN A 8 17.41 -9.62 -4.30
CA GLN A 8 17.23 -9.62 -2.86
C GLN A 8 15.86 -10.21 -2.62
N MET A 9 15.84 -11.33 -1.91
CA MET A 9 14.60 -11.96 -1.49
C MET A 9 13.82 -10.94 -0.66
N ALA A 10 12.50 -10.99 -0.79
CA ALA A 10 11.60 -10.18 0.00
C ALA A 10 11.90 -10.39 1.49
N LEU A 11 11.97 -9.29 2.24
CA LEU A 11 12.20 -9.33 3.68
C LEU A 11 11.10 -10.18 4.34
N SER A 12 11.51 -11.29 4.94
CA SER A 12 10.61 -12.16 5.68
C SER A 12 10.26 -11.58 7.06
N LYS A 13 9.19 -12.11 7.66
CA LYS A 13 8.80 -11.81 9.04
C LYS A 13 9.94 -12.08 10.03
N ASP A 14 10.58 -13.24 9.95
CA ASP A 14 11.63 -13.62 10.91
C ASP A 14 12.86 -12.71 10.77
N GLU A 15 13.30 -12.40 9.54
CA GLU A 15 14.39 -11.43 9.31
C GLU A 15 14.06 -10.01 9.80
N LEU A 16 12.80 -9.59 9.69
CA LEU A 16 12.35 -8.32 10.27
C LEU A 16 12.47 -8.36 11.80
N LEU A 17 11.96 -9.40 12.46
CA LEU A 17 11.99 -9.53 13.91
C LEU A 17 13.44 -9.61 14.44
N ASP A 18 14.32 -10.32 13.75
CA ASP A 18 15.76 -10.36 14.06
C ASP A 18 16.38 -8.96 13.98
N ARG A 19 16.08 -8.18 12.93
CA ARG A 19 16.55 -6.79 12.82
C ARG A 19 16.03 -5.90 13.94
N LEU A 20 14.76 -6.05 14.33
CA LEU A 20 14.20 -5.29 15.45
C LEU A 20 14.94 -5.63 16.75
N ALA A 21 15.23 -6.90 17.00
CA ALA A 21 15.98 -7.36 18.17
C ALA A 21 17.43 -6.83 18.16
N ASP A 22 18.14 -6.94 17.04
CA ASP A 22 19.52 -6.48 16.85
C ASP A 22 19.66 -4.97 17.03
N TRP A 23 18.63 -4.21 16.65
CA TRP A 23 18.60 -2.75 16.82
C TRP A 23 18.06 -2.31 18.18
N HIS A 24 17.77 -3.25 19.07
CA HIS A 24 17.18 -3.04 20.39
C HIS A 24 15.86 -2.27 20.34
N ILE A 25 15.05 -2.54 19.32
CA ILE A 25 13.73 -1.96 19.13
C ILE A 25 12.73 -2.82 19.91
N SER A 26 12.18 -2.27 20.99
CA SER A 26 11.25 -2.97 21.86
C SER A 26 9.94 -3.24 21.14
N HIS A 27 9.55 -4.51 21.09
CA HIS A 27 8.33 -4.96 20.43
C HIS A 27 7.77 -6.22 21.08
N GLU A 28 6.49 -6.50 20.85
CA GLU A 28 5.81 -7.73 21.23
C GLU A 28 5.08 -8.27 20.02
N THR A 29 5.27 -9.55 19.69
CA THR A 29 4.63 -10.17 18.52
C THR A 29 3.80 -11.37 18.95
N ILE A 30 2.55 -11.41 18.50
CA ILE A 30 1.66 -12.57 18.68
C ILE A 30 1.33 -13.19 17.33
N GLN A 31 1.08 -14.50 17.34
CA GLN A 31 0.47 -15.20 16.22
C GLN A 31 -1.04 -15.29 16.43
N HIS A 32 -1.80 -15.14 15.35
CA HIS A 32 -3.26 -15.27 15.36
C HIS A 32 -3.76 -15.84 14.02
N ALA A 33 -5.06 -16.14 13.90
CA ALA A 33 -5.61 -16.57 12.62
C ALA A 33 -5.58 -15.44 11.59
N LEU A 34 -5.58 -15.77 10.30
CA LEU A 34 -5.62 -14.77 9.22
C LEU A 34 -6.81 -13.81 9.39
N SER A 35 -6.54 -12.52 9.21
CA SER A 35 -7.51 -11.44 9.44
C SER A 35 -7.70 -10.58 8.19
N PRO A 36 -8.55 -11.00 7.23
CA PRO A 36 -8.83 -10.21 6.02
C PRO A 36 -9.54 -8.87 6.27
N THR A 37 -10.07 -8.61 7.47
CA THR A 37 -10.71 -7.35 7.86
C THR A 37 -10.26 -6.91 9.25
N CYS A 38 -10.38 -5.61 9.58
CA CYS A 38 -10.01 -5.12 10.91
C CYS A 38 -10.92 -5.63 12.02
N GLU A 39 -12.20 -5.87 11.76
CA GLU A 39 -13.12 -6.47 12.72
C GLU A 39 -12.65 -7.88 13.08
N LEU A 40 -12.29 -8.67 12.07
CA LEU A 40 -11.78 -10.02 12.26
C LEU A 40 -10.38 -10.03 12.90
N HIS A 41 -9.53 -9.05 12.61
CA HIS A 41 -8.28 -8.87 13.35
C HIS A 41 -8.55 -8.60 14.84
N SER A 42 -9.47 -7.70 15.14
CA SER A 42 -9.84 -7.37 16.51
C SER A 42 -10.35 -8.59 17.25
N ASP A 43 -11.21 -9.40 16.60
CA ASP A 43 -11.69 -10.66 17.17
C ASP A 43 -10.57 -11.68 17.38
N ASN A 44 -9.64 -11.81 16.43
CA ASN A 44 -8.52 -12.76 16.51
C ASN A 44 -7.48 -12.42 17.58
N ILE A 45 -7.39 -11.16 18.03
CA ILE A 45 -6.45 -10.74 19.08
C ILE A 45 -7.11 -10.53 20.45
N LYS A 46 -8.42 -10.75 20.58
CA LYS A 46 -9.10 -10.80 21.90
C LYS A 46 -8.54 -11.93 22.76
N GLY A 47 -8.39 -11.68 24.06
CA GLY A 47 -7.81 -12.62 25.01
C GLY A 47 -6.28 -12.71 24.96
N THR A 48 -5.61 -11.93 24.09
CA THR A 48 -4.15 -11.87 24.00
C THR A 48 -3.61 -10.66 24.78
N ALA A 49 -2.29 -10.58 24.94
CA ALA A 49 -1.63 -9.42 25.55
C ALA A 49 -1.90 -8.09 24.78
N LEU A 50 -2.30 -8.18 23.51
CA LEU A 50 -2.54 -7.02 22.65
C LEU A 50 -4.00 -6.53 22.66
N GLU A 51 -4.91 -7.23 23.34
CA GLU A 51 -6.35 -6.89 23.36
C GLU A 51 -6.61 -5.43 23.77
N ARG A 52 -5.86 -4.92 24.77
CA ARG A 52 -6.00 -3.54 25.26
C ARG A 52 -5.72 -2.45 24.22
N PHE A 53 -5.07 -2.80 23.11
CA PHE A 53 -4.72 -1.89 22.02
C PHE A 53 -5.71 -1.94 20.84
N ILE A 54 -6.73 -2.80 20.91
CA ILE A 54 -7.87 -2.76 19.97
C ILE A 54 -8.51 -1.37 20.04
N GLY A 55 -8.67 -0.70 18.90
CA GLY A 55 -9.17 0.68 18.83
C GLY A 55 -8.22 1.78 19.33
N ASN A 56 -7.12 1.44 20.01
CA ASN A 56 -6.20 2.39 20.65
C ASN A 56 -4.75 2.29 20.12
N GLY A 57 -4.60 1.86 18.86
CA GLY A 57 -3.30 1.54 18.28
C GLY A 57 -3.35 0.72 16.99
N GLN A 58 -4.52 0.18 16.64
CA GLN A 58 -4.73 -0.48 15.35
C GLN A 58 -4.60 0.53 14.20
N ALA A 59 -3.72 0.19 13.27
CA ALA A 59 -3.46 1.00 12.09
C ALA A 59 -4.07 0.39 10.82
N LYS A 60 -4.49 1.23 9.89
CA LYS A 60 -4.78 0.88 8.50
C LYS A 60 -3.74 1.48 7.58
N ASN A 61 -3.52 0.81 6.45
CA ASN A 61 -2.42 1.14 5.55
C ASN A 61 -2.94 1.32 4.12
N LEU A 62 -2.61 2.44 3.50
CA LEU A 62 -3.11 2.84 2.17
C LEU A 62 -1.91 3.08 1.26
N PHE A 63 -1.84 2.33 0.16
CA PHE A 63 -0.75 2.48 -0.80
C PHE A 63 -1.25 3.14 -2.09
N PHE A 64 -0.66 4.28 -2.42
CA PHE A 64 -1.10 5.14 -3.51
C PHE A 64 0.02 5.37 -4.54
N LYS A 65 -0.39 5.57 -5.79
CA LYS A 65 0.44 6.12 -6.86
C LYS A 65 -0.17 7.44 -7.35
N VAL A 66 0.65 8.46 -7.48
CA VAL A 66 0.26 9.70 -8.15
C VAL A 66 0.16 9.42 -9.66
N PRO A 67 -0.95 9.75 -10.34
CA PRO A 67 -1.04 9.54 -11.78
C PRO A 67 0.00 10.35 -12.57
N SER A 68 0.25 9.97 -13.82
CA SER A 68 1.23 10.65 -14.70
C SER A 68 0.93 12.14 -14.92
N GLY A 69 -0.35 12.52 -14.85
CA GLY A 69 -0.82 13.91 -14.92
C GLY A 69 -0.76 14.68 -13.59
N GLY A 70 -0.25 14.09 -12.50
CA GLY A 70 -0.28 14.64 -11.14
C GLY A 70 0.66 15.82 -10.87
N GLY A 71 1.37 16.32 -11.89
CA GLY A 71 2.27 17.47 -11.77
C GLY A 71 3.69 17.08 -11.34
N PRO A 72 4.35 17.85 -10.46
CA PRO A 72 5.72 17.57 -10.02
C PRO A 72 5.89 16.19 -9.37
N LEU A 73 4.85 15.70 -8.68
CA LEU A 73 4.84 14.40 -8.00
C LEU A 73 4.37 13.25 -8.89
N LYS A 74 4.30 13.42 -10.22
CA LYS A 74 3.82 12.36 -11.13
C LYS A 74 4.53 11.03 -10.86
N ASN A 75 3.75 9.95 -10.87
CA ASN A 75 4.19 8.58 -10.61
C ASN A 75 4.76 8.30 -9.21
N ARG A 76 4.86 9.29 -8.32
CA ARG A 76 5.36 9.09 -6.94
C ARG A 76 4.49 8.09 -6.19
N LEU A 77 5.12 7.29 -5.33
CA LEU A 77 4.45 6.30 -4.49
C LEU A 77 4.36 6.83 -3.06
N PHE A 78 3.18 6.68 -2.47
CA PHE A 78 2.92 7.05 -1.08
C PHE A 78 2.36 5.85 -0.33
N LEU A 79 2.98 5.53 0.80
CA LEU A 79 2.40 4.66 1.81
C LEU A 79 1.85 5.55 2.91
N VAL A 80 0.56 5.45 3.22
CA VAL A 80 -0.09 6.21 4.30
C VAL A 80 -0.53 5.22 5.37
N CYS A 81 0.01 5.37 6.58
CA CYS A 81 -0.39 4.58 7.74
C CYS A 81 -1.15 5.49 8.70
N ALA A 82 -2.38 5.11 9.07
CA ALA A 82 -3.23 5.89 9.95
C ALA A 82 -3.94 5.01 10.96
N LEU A 83 -4.49 5.58 12.04
CA LEU A 83 -5.38 4.80 12.91
C LEU A 83 -6.59 4.33 12.11
N VAL A 84 -7.16 3.19 12.48
CA VAL A 84 -8.37 2.65 11.83
C VAL A 84 -9.49 3.68 11.81
N GLU A 85 -9.64 4.45 12.89
CA GLU A 85 -10.66 5.50 13.05
C GLU A 85 -10.36 6.80 12.28
N THR A 86 -9.11 7.04 11.88
CA THR A 86 -8.75 8.30 11.19
C THR A 86 -9.36 8.34 9.80
N ALA A 87 -10.27 9.28 9.54
CA ALA A 87 -10.81 9.50 8.20
C ALA A 87 -9.73 10.08 7.29
N VAL A 88 -9.39 9.37 6.20
CA VAL A 88 -8.42 9.83 5.19
C VAL A 88 -9.15 10.09 3.89
N ASP A 89 -9.30 11.37 3.53
CA ASP A 89 -9.87 11.77 2.25
C ASP A 89 -8.76 11.94 1.19
N ASN A 90 -8.80 11.09 0.15
CA ASN A 90 -7.78 11.07 -0.89
C ASN A 90 -7.71 12.37 -1.70
N LYS A 91 -8.84 13.08 -1.89
CA LYS A 91 -8.87 14.37 -2.62
C LYS A 91 -8.25 15.46 -1.77
N VAL A 92 -8.59 15.53 -0.48
CA VAL A 92 -7.97 16.47 0.47
C VAL A 92 -6.48 16.21 0.56
N LEU A 93 -6.07 14.96 0.78
CA LEU A 93 -4.65 14.58 0.82
C LEU A 93 -3.92 14.93 -0.49
N SER A 94 -4.55 14.73 -1.65
CA SER A 94 -3.98 15.12 -2.94
C SER A 94 -3.72 16.63 -3.02
N ALA A 95 -4.70 17.44 -2.63
CA ALA A 95 -4.58 18.89 -2.63
C ALA A 95 -3.48 19.36 -1.67
N ARG A 96 -3.42 18.78 -0.47
CA ARG A 96 -2.40 19.07 0.56
C ARG A 96 -0.99 18.76 0.08
N LEU A 97 -0.80 17.71 -0.72
CA LEU A 97 0.47 17.34 -1.34
C LEU A 97 0.81 18.15 -2.60
N GLY A 98 -0.04 19.09 -3.03
CA GLY A 98 0.17 19.87 -4.24
C GLY A 98 -0.01 19.07 -5.54
N ILE A 99 -0.70 17.92 -5.50
CA ILE A 99 -1.02 17.11 -6.67
C ILE A 99 -2.11 17.81 -7.48
N LYS A 100 -1.96 17.84 -8.81
CA LYS A 100 -2.93 18.49 -9.70
C LYS A 100 -4.35 17.93 -9.47
N PRO A 101 -5.38 18.78 -9.28
CA PRO A 101 -6.76 18.34 -9.06
C PRO A 101 -7.34 17.47 -10.19
N SER A 102 -6.84 17.62 -11.42
CA SER A 102 -7.22 16.81 -12.58
C SER A 102 -6.72 15.36 -12.51
N ALA A 103 -5.80 15.06 -11.60
CA ALA A 103 -5.13 13.76 -11.47
C ALA A 103 -4.82 13.46 -9.98
N PRO A 104 -5.84 13.35 -9.11
CA PRO A 104 -5.66 13.10 -7.68
C PRO A 104 -5.08 11.70 -7.42
N LEU A 105 -4.60 11.47 -6.20
CA LEU A 105 -4.11 10.17 -5.71
C LEU A 105 -5.08 9.03 -6.07
N ARG A 106 -4.49 7.93 -6.52
CA ARG A 106 -5.16 6.65 -6.81
C ARG A 106 -4.46 5.55 -6.06
N PHE A 107 -5.22 4.54 -5.64
CA PHE A 107 -4.62 3.32 -5.10
C PHE A 107 -3.63 2.74 -6.13
N ALA A 108 -2.50 2.28 -5.64
CA ALA A 108 -1.53 1.58 -6.48
C ALA A 108 -2.17 0.30 -7.04
N ALA A 109 -1.77 -0.08 -8.26
CA ALA A 109 -2.19 -1.33 -8.88
C ALA A 109 -1.39 -2.51 -8.30
N ASP A 110 -1.95 -3.72 -8.40
CA ASP A 110 -1.45 -4.93 -7.75
C ASP A 110 -0.04 -5.34 -8.21
N ASP A 111 0.33 -4.99 -9.44
CA ASP A 111 1.70 -5.20 -9.96
C ASP A 111 2.75 -4.42 -9.15
N ILE A 112 2.42 -3.20 -8.71
CA ILE A 112 3.30 -2.37 -7.89
C ILE A 112 3.53 -3.01 -6.51
N PHE A 113 2.55 -3.74 -5.96
CA PHE A 113 2.73 -4.41 -4.66
C PHE A 113 3.82 -5.48 -4.76
N THR A 114 3.81 -6.28 -5.82
CA THR A 114 4.80 -7.34 -6.02
C THR A 114 6.19 -6.76 -6.30
N ASP A 115 6.27 -5.72 -7.14
CA ASP A 115 7.55 -5.16 -7.59
C ASP A 115 8.19 -4.18 -6.59
N VAL A 116 7.39 -3.48 -5.79
CA VAL A 116 7.84 -2.46 -4.83
C VAL A 116 7.77 -2.97 -3.40
N LEU A 117 6.57 -3.30 -2.92
CA LEU A 117 6.39 -3.65 -1.51
C LEU A 117 6.80 -5.10 -1.20
N GLN A 118 6.87 -5.97 -2.22
CA GLN A 118 7.17 -7.40 -2.17
C GLN A 118 6.39 -8.16 -1.09
N ILE A 119 5.12 -7.81 -0.93
CA ILE A 119 4.16 -8.44 -0.01
C ILE A 119 2.82 -8.64 -0.71
N PRO A 120 1.97 -9.57 -0.23
CA PRO A 120 0.61 -9.70 -0.72
C PRO A 120 -0.21 -8.41 -0.50
N LYS A 121 -1.20 -8.21 -1.36
CA LYS A 121 -2.21 -7.18 -1.17
C LYS A 121 -3.00 -7.47 0.10
N GLY A 122 -3.19 -6.47 0.97
CA GLY A 122 -3.79 -6.68 2.29
C GLY A 122 -2.80 -7.16 3.35
N SER A 123 -1.51 -6.93 3.18
CA SER A 123 -0.49 -7.07 4.24
C SER A 123 0.39 -5.83 4.32
N VAL A 124 -0.14 -4.69 3.86
CA VAL A 124 0.59 -3.42 3.76
C VAL A 124 0.90 -2.94 5.16
N ASN A 125 2.16 -2.63 5.43
CA ASN A 125 2.63 -2.24 6.76
C ASN A 125 3.85 -1.32 6.61
N PRO A 126 4.23 -0.54 7.63
CA PRO A 126 5.38 0.37 7.55
C PRO A 126 6.74 -0.34 7.51
N PHE A 127 6.84 -1.61 7.88
CA PHE A 127 8.11 -2.35 7.86
C PHE A 127 8.62 -2.64 6.44
N VAL A 128 7.76 -2.57 5.42
CA VAL A 128 8.15 -2.63 4.00
C VAL A 128 9.17 -1.57 3.63
N MET A 129 9.30 -0.48 4.39
CA MET A 129 10.29 0.56 4.16
C MET A 129 11.74 0.07 4.30
N ALA A 130 11.95 -1.09 4.94
CA ALA A 130 13.24 -1.79 4.99
C ALA A 130 13.60 -2.56 3.72
N GLN A 131 12.66 -2.67 2.77
CA GLN A 131 12.91 -3.31 1.49
C GLN A 131 13.65 -2.33 0.57
N PRO A 132 14.77 -2.73 -0.04
CA PRO A 132 15.49 -1.88 -0.99
C PRO A 132 14.66 -1.47 -2.20
N SER A 133 13.63 -2.23 -2.55
CA SER A 133 12.65 -1.92 -3.60
C SER A 133 11.69 -0.77 -3.25
N CYS A 134 11.65 -0.33 -1.99
CA CYS A 134 10.80 0.76 -1.48
C CYS A 134 11.54 2.11 -1.43
N ASP A 135 12.66 2.29 -2.13
CA ASP A 135 13.44 3.52 -2.15
C ASP A 135 12.65 4.74 -2.69
N GLU A 136 11.72 4.51 -3.63
CA GLU A 136 10.82 5.53 -4.20
C GLU A 136 9.58 5.83 -3.35
N VAL A 137 9.31 5.03 -2.32
CA VAL A 137 8.13 5.18 -1.46
C VAL A 137 8.34 6.29 -0.45
N MET A 138 7.36 7.18 -0.35
CA MET A 138 7.25 8.17 0.72
C MET A 138 6.22 7.73 1.75
N LEU A 139 6.63 7.60 3.00
CA LEU A 139 5.76 7.17 4.10
C LEU A 139 5.12 8.38 4.81
N LEU A 140 3.79 8.43 4.87
CA LEU A 140 3.05 9.39 5.68
C LEU A 140 2.43 8.64 6.87
N LEU A 141 2.83 9.00 8.08
CA LEU A 141 2.29 8.46 9.33
C LEU A 141 1.29 9.44 9.91
N ASP A 142 0.16 8.95 10.41
CA ASP A 142 -0.77 9.77 11.18
C ASP A 142 -0.09 10.31 12.43
N LYS A 143 -0.15 11.62 12.64
CA LYS A 143 0.39 12.28 13.84
C LYS A 143 -0.26 11.77 15.12
N GLN A 144 -1.52 11.32 15.07
CA GLN A 144 -2.21 10.72 16.22
C GLN A 144 -1.53 9.44 16.73
N PHE A 145 -0.70 8.78 15.92
CA PHE A 145 0.10 7.65 16.39
C PHE A 145 0.99 8.04 17.56
N LEU A 146 1.48 9.28 17.62
CA LEU A 146 2.36 9.75 18.69
C LEU A 146 1.68 9.77 20.06
N ASP A 147 0.35 9.75 20.10
CA ASP A 147 -0.44 9.73 21.33
C ASP A 147 -0.82 8.30 21.77
N CYS A 148 -0.48 7.28 20.98
CA CYS A 148 -0.76 5.88 21.29
C CYS A 148 0.34 5.25 22.16
N GLU A 149 -0.03 4.37 23.10
CA GLU A 149 0.94 3.57 23.87
C GLU A 149 1.67 2.56 22.98
N ARG A 150 0.91 1.86 22.12
CA ARG A 150 1.41 0.89 21.15
C ARG A 150 0.66 1.04 19.84
N LEU A 151 1.38 0.80 18.76
CA LEU A 151 0.84 0.68 17.40
C LEU A 151 0.89 -0.79 16.99
N LEU A 152 -0.16 -1.27 16.34
CA LEU A 152 -0.27 -2.64 15.88
C LEU A 152 -0.09 -2.71 14.37
N PHE A 153 0.89 -3.49 13.91
CA PHE A 153 1.18 -3.73 12.50
C PHE A 153 1.48 -5.20 12.23
N HIS A 154 1.16 -5.67 11.02
CA HIS A 154 1.61 -6.98 10.55
C HIS A 154 3.11 -6.95 10.21
N PRO A 155 3.93 -7.85 10.78
CA PRO A 155 5.36 -7.94 10.49
C PRO A 155 5.61 -8.68 9.17
N MET A 156 5.25 -8.07 8.04
CA MET A 156 5.35 -8.67 6.68
C MET A 156 4.44 -9.87 6.41
N GLN A 157 3.77 -10.43 7.43
CA GLN A 157 2.86 -11.57 7.36
C GLN A 157 1.59 -11.30 8.19
N SER A 158 0.40 -11.60 7.65
CA SER A 158 -0.90 -11.16 8.21
C SER A 158 -1.52 -12.07 9.26
N ASP A 159 -0.93 -13.23 9.55
CA ASP A 159 -1.27 -14.10 10.69
C ASP A 159 -0.40 -13.79 11.93
N PHE A 160 0.32 -12.67 11.91
CA PHE A 160 1.05 -12.13 13.05
C PHE A 160 0.74 -10.66 13.24
N THR A 161 0.79 -10.19 14.48
CA THR A 161 0.74 -8.77 14.81
C THR A 161 1.86 -8.42 15.76
N THR A 162 2.62 -7.38 15.39
CA THR A 162 3.68 -6.79 16.20
C THR A 162 3.20 -5.46 16.77
N ALA A 163 3.27 -5.36 18.08
CA ALA A 163 3.05 -4.14 18.85
C ALA A 163 4.38 -3.46 19.17
N LEU A 164 4.49 -2.16 18.89
CA LEU A 164 5.63 -1.33 19.28
C LEU A 164 5.18 0.09 19.60
N ALA A 165 5.94 0.82 20.42
CA ALA A 165 5.64 2.23 20.67
C ALA A 165 6.00 3.13 19.46
N PRO A 166 5.40 4.32 19.33
CA PRO A 166 5.64 5.22 18.21
C PRO A 166 7.11 5.66 18.06
N ASP A 167 7.80 5.85 19.18
CA ASP A 167 9.24 6.16 19.23
C ASP A 167 10.08 5.00 18.68
N GLN A 168 9.71 3.76 18.99
CA GLN A 168 10.35 2.55 18.48
C GLN A 168 10.16 2.41 16.96
N LEU A 169 8.97 2.74 16.44
CA LEU A 169 8.74 2.83 14.99
C LEU A 169 9.62 3.92 14.36
N THR A 170 9.77 5.07 15.02
CA THR A 170 10.65 6.15 14.56
C THR A 170 12.11 5.69 14.50
N VAL A 171 12.62 5.00 15.52
CA VAL A 171 13.97 4.41 15.53
C VAL A 171 14.18 3.43 14.38
N PHE A 172 13.17 2.60 14.07
CA PHE A 172 13.20 1.73 12.90
C PHE A 172 13.32 2.53 11.60
N LEU A 173 12.45 3.53 11.41
CA LEU A 173 12.38 4.32 10.18
C LEU A 173 13.63 5.18 9.93
N GLU A 174 14.24 5.72 10.98
CA GLU A 174 15.52 6.43 10.85
C GLU A 174 16.65 5.54 10.31
N ARG A 175 16.61 4.24 10.59
CA ARG A 175 17.62 3.29 10.09
C ARG A 175 17.39 2.89 8.64
N VAL A 176 16.14 2.77 8.21
CA VAL A 176 15.80 2.14 6.92
C VAL A 176 15.28 3.13 5.86
N ALA A 177 14.71 4.24 6.31
CA ALA A 177 14.06 5.23 5.47
C ALA A 177 14.33 6.67 5.95
N PRO A 178 15.59 7.04 6.28
CA PRO A 178 15.90 8.40 6.71
C PRO A 178 15.42 9.40 5.66
N SER A 179 14.74 10.45 6.12
CA SER A 179 14.15 11.51 5.28
C SER A 179 13.08 11.04 4.27
N ARG A 180 12.59 9.80 4.36
CA ARG A 180 11.53 9.25 3.49
C ARG A 180 10.24 8.92 4.25
N TYR A 181 10.06 9.52 5.43
CA TYR A 181 8.83 9.45 6.20
C TYR A 181 8.50 10.80 6.85
N LEU A 182 7.21 11.02 7.16
CA LEU A 182 6.71 12.20 7.88
C LEU A 182 5.53 11.84 8.77
N TYR A 183 5.47 12.39 9.98
CA TYR A 183 4.24 12.45 10.75
C TYR A 183 3.39 13.63 10.29
N VAL A 184 2.15 13.35 9.89
CA VAL A 184 1.21 14.30 9.30
C VAL A 184 -0.10 14.24 10.07
N ASP A 185 -0.63 15.38 10.46
CA ASP A 185 -2.02 15.45 10.90
C ASP A 185 -2.93 15.18 9.69
N LEU A 186 -3.44 13.96 9.58
CA LEU A 186 -4.27 13.54 8.45
C LEU A 186 -5.69 14.12 8.50
N THR A 187 -6.09 14.70 9.62
CA THR A 187 -7.40 15.34 9.82
C THR A 187 -7.41 16.81 9.42
N SER A 188 -6.23 17.45 9.37
CA SER A 188 -6.05 18.83 8.92
C SER A 188 -6.18 18.99 7.39
N SER A 189 -6.44 20.22 6.93
CA SER A 189 -6.41 20.64 5.53
C SER A 189 -5.12 21.40 5.14
N ASP A 190 -4.15 21.53 6.05
CA ASP A 190 -2.91 22.27 5.83
C ASP A 190 -2.01 21.61 4.79
N ALA A 191 -1.27 22.42 4.02
CA ALA A 191 -0.32 21.92 3.04
C ALA A 191 0.75 21.03 3.69
N ILE A 192 1.11 19.93 3.02
CA ILE A 192 2.15 19.00 3.45
C ILE A 192 3.43 19.35 2.71
N ALA A 193 4.43 19.83 3.45
CA ALA A 193 5.77 20.02 2.92
C ALA A 193 6.52 18.69 2.92
N LEU A 194 6.78 18.14 1.73
CA LEU A 194 7.62 16.97 1.59
C LEU A 194 9.10 17.39 1.74
N PRO A 195 9.95 16.61 2.44
CA PRO A 195 11.38 16.81 2.39
C PRO A 195 11.88 16.78 0.95
N ASP A 196 12.95 17.53 0.68
CA ASP A 196 13.68 17.55 -0.58
C ASP A 196 14.38 16.20 -0.81
N ALA A 197 13.60 15.14 -1.00
CA ALA A 197 14.11 13.84 -1.43
C ALA A 197 14.22 13.88 -2.96
N GLU A 198 15.44 13.68 -3.49
CA GLU A 198 15.63 13.44 -4.92
C GLU A 198 14.59 12.43 -5.40
N VAL A 199 13.75 12.82 -6.35
CA VAL A 199 12.67 11.97 -6.87
C VAL A 199 13.32 10.90 -7.74
N PRO A 200 13.40 9.61 -7.32
CA PRO A 200 13.94 8.59 -8.20
C PRO A 200 12.90 8.30 -9.28
N LYS A 201 13.41 8.01 -10.48
CA LYS A 201 12.63 8.02 -11.73
C LYS A 201 11.82 6.73 -11.87
N VAL A 202 10.57 6.76 -11.39
CA VAL A 202 9.51 5.78 -11.73
C VAL A 202 9.33 5.61 -13.25
N ALA A 203 9.78 6.58 -14.05
CA ALA A 203 9.72 6.59 -15.51
C ALA A 203 10.42 5.40 -16.19
N ALA A 204 11.37 4.72 -15.52
CA ALA A 204 12.06 3.57 -16.13
C ALA A 204 11.17 2.32 -16.22
N ARG A 205 10.29 2.07 -15.23
CA ARG A 205 9.45 0.86 -15.16
C ARG A 205 8.26 0.91 -16.14
N ASP A 206 7.65 2.08 -16.33
CA ASP A 206 6.54 2.25 -17.29
C ASP A 206 7.05 2.14 -18.76
N ALA A 207 8.30 2.53 -19.04
CA ALA A 207 8.90 2.48 -20.37
C ALA A 207 9.27 1.05 -20.81
N GLU A 208 9.78 0.20 -19.90
CA GLU A 208 10.07 -1.21 -20.20
C GLU A 208 8.79 -2.01 -20.46
N LYS A 209 7.69 -1.73 -19.74
CA LYS A 209 6.41 -2.43 -19.92
C LYS A 209 5.68 -2.02 -21.22
N GLN A 210 5.85 -0.78 -21.67
CA GLN A 210 5.30 -0.31 -22.96
C GLN A 210 6.10 -0.82 -24.18
N MET A 211 7.37 -1.17 -24.03
CA MET A 211 8.18 -1.72 -25.12
C MET A 211 7.92 -3.22 -25.35
N ALA A 212 7.47 -3.94 -24.32
CA ALA A 212 7.15 -5.37 -24.39
C ALA A 212 5.75 -5.70 -24.96
N THR A 213 4.91 -4.71 -25.27
CA THR A 213 3.50 -4.91 -25.69
C THR A 213 3.16 -4.46 -27.12
N LYS A 214 4.14 -4.22 -27.99
CA LYS A 214 3.87 -3.92 -29.41
C LYS A 214 3.81 -5.22 -30.25
N PRO A 215 2.67 -5.58 -30.87
CA PRO A 215 2.66 -6.65 -31.85
C PRO A 215 3.34 -6.16 -33.14
N ALA A 216 4.21 -7.00 -33.72
CA ALA A 216 4.76 -6.78 -35.03
C ALA A 216 3.63 -6.77 -36.08
N GLN A 217 3.58 -5.73 -36.91
CA GLN A 217 2.70 -5.66 -38.08
C GLN A 217 3.17 -6.71 -39.10
N ALA A 218 2.24 -7.59 -39.50
CA ALA A 218 2.39 -8.44 -40.67
C ALA A 218 1.27 -8.12 -41.66
N ASP A 219 1.67 -7.67 -42.84
CA ASP A 219 0.84 -7.49 -44.03
C ASP A 219 0.25 -8.83 -44.51
N GLY A 220 -0.99 -8.82 -45.01
CA GLY A 220 -1.55 -10.00 -45.66
C GLY A 220 -3.05 -9.92 -45.96
N ASN A 221 -3.37 -9.41 -47.15
CA ASN A 221 -4.70 -9.32 -47.75
C ASN A 221 -5.23 -10.69 -48.19
N ALA A 222 -6.47 -11.08 -47.83
CA ALA A 222 -7.32 -11.96 -48.64
C ALA A 222 -8.79 -11.95 -48.18
N LYS A 223 -9.69 -11.74 -49.14
CA LYS A 223 -11.15 -11.79 -49.02
C LYS A 223 -11.64 -13.23 -49.13
N HIS A 224 -12.67 -13.61 -48.36
CA HIS A 224 -13.80 -14.36 -48.89
C HIS A 224 -15.02 -14.29 -47.97
N ALA A 225 -16.17 -14.07 -48.60
CA ALA A 225 -17.48 -14.01 -47.99
C ALA A 225 -18.08 -15.42 -47.86
N LEU A 226 -18.86 -15.65 -46.80
CA LEU A 226 -19.93 -16.67 -46.79
C LEU A 226 -20.98 -16.28 -45.75
N GLN A 227 -22.17 -15.97 -46.26
CA GLN A 227 -23.42 -15.87 -45.51
C GLN A 227 -23.87 -17.27 -45.10
N ILE A 228 -24.27 -17.46 -43.83
CA ILE A 228 -25.16 -18.55 -43.42
C ILE A 228 -26.19 -18.00 -42.42
N SER A 229 -27.42 -18.46 -42.61
CA SER A 229 -28.71 -18.09 -42.05
C SER A 229 -28.97 -18.55 -40.61
N LYS A 230 -29.93 -17.84 -39.99
CA LYS A 230 -30.65 -18.10 -38.72
C LYS A 230 -30.89 -19.59 -38.37
N ALA A 231 -30.65 -19.94 -37.10
CA ALA A 231 -31.62 -20.52 -36.16
C ALA A 231 -30.93 -20.82 -34.81
N GLY A 232 -31.55 -20.44 -33.69
CA GLY A 232 -31.06 -20.75 -32.35
C GLY A 232 -31.46 -19.65 -31.35
N MET A 233 -32.70 -19.71 -30.86
CA MET A 233 -33.15 -18.97 -29.69
C MET A 233 -32.61 -19.68 -28.45
N ASP A 234 -31.63 -19.09 -27.78
CA ASP A 234 -31.35 -19.36 -26.37
C ASP A 234 -31.50 -18.03 -25.63
N VAL A 235 -32.37 -18.04 -24.64
CA VAL A 235 -32.75 -16.90 -23.81
C VAL A 235 -31.63 -16.68 -22.78
N GLU A 236 -30.84 -15.64 -22.99
CA GLU A 236 -29.97 -15.05 -21.97
C GLU A 236 -30.83 -14.51 -20.80
N PRO A 237 -30.64 -14.97 -19.55
CA PRO A 237 -31.18 -14.24 -18.41
C PRO A 237 -30.29 -13.02 -18.13
N ASP A 238 -30.86 -11.85 -18.45
CA ASP A 238 -30.61 -10.54 -17.87
C ASP A 238 -29.52 -10.47 -16.78
N SER A 239 -28.33 -10.00 -17.16
CA SER A 239 -27.20 -9.72 -16.27
C SER A 239 -27.25 -8.33 -15.64
N SER A 240 -28.41 -7.66 -15.63
CA SER A 240 -28.57 -6.31 -15.08
C SER A 240 -29.41 -6.23 -13.80
N SER A 241 -29.16 -7.14 -12.85
CA SER A 241 -29.63 -6.93 -11.47
C SER A 241 -28.90 -7.85 -10.48
N TRP A 242 -27.66 -7.52 -10.14
CA TRP A 242 -27.13 -7.86 -8.82
C TRP A 242 -25.95 -6.95 -8.48
N TYR A 243 -25.98 -6.47 -7.23
CA TYR A 243 -24.97 -5.65 -6.55
C TYR A 243 -25.11 -4.12 -6.64
N GLN A 244 -26.03 -3.62 -5.82
CA GLN A 244 -25.88 -2.34 -5.13
C GLN A 244 -25.32 -2.67 -3.73
N PRO A 245 -24.04 -2.40 -3.42
CA PRO A 245 -23.55 -2.61 -2.06
C PRO A 245 -24.24 -1.62 -1.11
N PRO A 246 -24.83 -2.09 0.00
CA PRO A 246 -25.28 -1.20 1.05
C PRO A 246 -24.03 -0.59 1.70
N TYR A 247 -24.01 0.74 1.83
CA TYR A 247 -23.22 1.48 2.83
C TYR A 247 -21.75 1.05 2.99
N GLN A 248 -20.79 1.77 2.39
CA GLN A 248 -19.36 1.48 2.59
C GLN A 248 -18.80 2.13 3.87
N PRO A 249 -18.33 1.37 4.87
CA PRO A 249 -17.29 1.83 5.77
C PRO A 249 -15.90 1.49 5.18
N CYS A 250 -14.98 2.44 5.28
CA CYS A 250 -13.52 2.28 5.18
C CYS A 250 -12.95 1.55 3.93
N LEU A 251 -12.77 2.28 2.82
CA LEU A 251 -11.90 1.90 1.69
C LEU A 251 -10.41 1.99 2.06
N GLY A 252 -9.96 1.20 3.04
CA GLY A 252 -8.55 1.01 3.35
C GLY A 252 -8.16 -0.46 3.30
N TRP A 253 -6.90 -0.74 2.97
CA TRP A 253 -6.35 -2.08 3.19
C TRP A 253 -6.14 -2.21 4.70
N VAL A 254 -7.13 -2.88 5.27
CA VAL A 254 -7.36 -3.32 6.65
C VAL A 254 -6.28 -4.19 7.28
N LEU A 255 -5.19 -3.61 7.81
CA LEU A 255 -4.06 -4.30 8.46
C LEU A 255 -3.27 -5.20 7.51
#